data_AF-A0A535TSM6-F1
#
_entry.id   AF-A0A535TSM6-F1
#
_cell.length_a   1.000
_cell.length_b   1.000
_cell.length_c   1.000
_cell.angle_alpha   90.00
_cell.angle_beta   90.00
_cell.angle_gamma   90.00
#
_symmetry.space_group_name_H-M   'P 1'
#
loop_
_entity.id
_entity.type
_entity.pdbx_description
1 polymer ?
#
loop_
_entity_poly.entity_id
_entity_poly.type
_entity_poly.pdbx_seq_one_letter_code
_entity_poly.pdbx_strand_id
1 'polypeptide(L)'
;QRHFLNLYRLGEGPLYSFYAPYHLCHFEVPISVARAVLLKDRVLAPLGGPMVEVITTAKVDLKAGQVLDGIGFYMTYGQCENAEIVQAEHLLPMGVAEGCRLTRDILKDQVISYRDVEVPGGRLVDRLRAEQAVRFGTLVAA
;
A
#
# COMPACT_ATOMS: atom_id res chain seq x y z
N GLN A 1 14.55 32.36 -8.90
CA GLN A 1 15.01 31.70 -7.66
C GLN A 1 16.31 30.90 -7.81
N ARG A 2 16.58 30.21 -8.94
CA ARG A 2 17.81 29.43 -9.18
C ARG A 2 19.12 30.09 -8.73
N HIS A 3 19.32 31.37 -9.07
CA HIS A 3 20.52 32.13 -8.66
C HIS A 3 20.73 32.10 -7.14
N PHE A 4 19.68 32.36 -6.35
CA PHE A 4 19.76 32.36 -4.89
C PHE A 4 19.91 30.96 -4.31
N LEU A 5 19.26 29.95 -4.87
CA LEU A 5 19.42 28.57 -4.41
C LEU A 5 20.86 28.05 -4.60
N ASN A 6 21.51 28.44 -5.71
CA ASN A 6 22.93 28.14 -5.90
C ASN A 6 23.83 28.94 -4.96
N LEU A 7 23.55 30.24 -4.79
CA LEU A 7 24.26 31.09 -3.83
C LEU A 7 24.23 30.49 -2.41
N TYR A 8 23.07 29.98 -1.98
CA TYR A 8 22.88 29.32 -0.68
C TYR A 8 23.26 27.83 -0.68
N ARG A 9 23.96 27.35 -1.71
CA ARG A 9 24.52 26.00 -1.77
C ARG A 9 23.48 24.86 -1.74
N LEU A 10 22.23 25.12 -2.13
CA LEU A 10 21.24 24.06 -2.38
C LEU A 10 21.47 23.31 -3.70
N GLY A 11 22.31 23.85 -4.58
CA GLY A 11 22.71 23.23 -5.84
C GLY A 11 22.48 24.14 -7.05
N GLU A 12 22.86 23.65 -8.23
CA GLU A 12 22.77 24.41 -9.48
C GLU A 12 21.39 24.27 -10.16
N GLY A 13 20.59 23.28 -9.73
CA GLY A 13 19.27 22.95 -10.27
C GLY A 13 19.34 22.07 -11.53
N PRO A 14 18.21 21.85 -12.22
CA PRO A 14 16.87 22.36 -11.89
C PRO A 14 16.18 21.60 -10.75
N LEU A 15 16.77 20.49 -10.29
CA LEU A 15 16.28 19.69 -9.17
C LEU A 15 17.07 20.04 -7.90
N TYR A 16 16.35 20.19 -6.79
CA TYR A 16 16.89 20.53 -5.49
C TYR A 16 16.39 19.52 -4.47
N SER A 17 17.25 19.11 -3.53
CA SER A 17 16.88 18.18 -2.46
C SER A 17 16.49 18.97 -1.20
N PHE A 18 15.29 18.73 -0.71
CA PHE A 18 14.84 19.19 0.60
C PHE A 18 14.86 17.99 1.54
N TYR A 19 15.62 18.11 2.63
CA TYR A 19 15.89 17.01 3.53
C TYR A 19 15.43 17.34 4.95
N ALA A 20 14.53 16.53 5.49
CA ALA A 20 14.18 16.51 6.90
C ALA A 20 14.98 15.39 7.59
N PRO A 21 15.97 15.71 8.45
CA PRO A 21 16.94 14.72 8.95
C PRO A 21 16.43 13.82 10.07
N TYR A 22 15.15 13.91 10.43
CA TYR A 22 14.55 13.13 11.51
C TYR A 22 13.05 12.92 11.26
N HIS A 23 12.57 11.77 11.70
CA HIS A 23 11.15 11.45 11.90
C HIS A 23 11.06 10.64 13.20
N LEU A 24 10.34 11.18 14.20
CA LEU A 24 10.26 10.61 15.54
C LEU A 24 9.07 9.64 15.69
N CYS A 25 8.48 9.21 14.58
CA CYS A 25 7.43 8.19 14.52
C CYS A 25 6.28 8.49 15.50
N HIS A 26 6.12 7.65 16.52
CA HIS A 26 5.03 7.74 17.49
C HIS A 26 5.11 9.00 18.37
N PHE A 27 6.28 9.64 18.53
CA PHE A 27 6.40 10.91 19.25
C PHE A 27 5.78 12.09 18.50
N GLU A 28 5.57 11.99 17.19
CA GLU A 28 4.92 13.03 16.37
C GLU A 28 3.39 12.88 16.32
N VAL A 29 2.84 11.72 16.70
CA VAL A 29 1.39 11.46 16.66
C VAL A 29 0.57 12.47 17.48
N PRO A 30 0.98 12.89 18.70
CA PRO A 30 0.25 13.92 19.45
C PRO A 30 0.11 15.25 18.71
N ILE A 31 1.09 15.61 17.87
CA ILE A 31 1.03 16.83 17.05
C ILE A 31 -0.10 16.70 16.02
N SER A 32 -0.23 15.53 15.39
CA SER A 32 -1.33 15.27 14.45
C SER A 32 -2.70 15.34 15.11
N VAL A 33 -2.83 14.84 16.34
CA VAL A 33 -4.08 14.94 17.11
C VAL A 33 -4.39 16.40 17.44
N ALA A 34 -3.39 17.17 17.92
CA ALA A 34 -3.58 18.59 18.24
C ALA A 34 -4.02 19.39 17.01
N ARG A 35 -3.39 19.13 15.85
CA ARG A 35 -3.78 19.74 14.57
C ARG A 35 -5.22 19.41 14.17
N ALA A 36 -5.62 18.14 14.26
CA ALA A 36 -6.97 17.71 13.92
C ALA A 36 -8.04 18.33 14.83
N VAL A 37 -7.78 18.42 16.14
CA VAL A 37 -8.77 18.87 17.12
C VAL A 37 -8.80 20.40 17.25
N LEU A 38 -7.63 21.03 17.40
CA LEU A 38 -7.52 22.45 17.70
C LEU A 38 -7.57 23.31 16.42
N LEU A 39 -6.93 22.83 15.34
CA LEU A 39 -6.83 23.59 14.08
C LEU A 39 -7.82 23.10 13.01
N LYS A 40 -8.51 21.97 13.27
CA LYS A 40 -9.46 21.34 12.33
C LYS A 40 -8.84 21.06 10.96
N ASP A 41 -7.55 20.68 10.96
CA ASP A 41 -6.81 20.37 9.75
C ASP A 41 -6.40 18.89 9.66
N ARG A 42 -6.09 18.44 8.45
CA ARG A 42 -5.61 17.08 8.16
C ARG A 42 -4.09 17.09 7.98
N VAL A 43 -3.39 16.18 8.66
CA VAL A 43 -1.93 16.03 8.50
C VAL A 43 -1.58 15.17 7.29
N LEU A 44 -2.37 14.12 7.04
CA LEU A 44 -2.27 13.27 5.87
C LEU A 44 -3.67 12.74 5.52
N ALA A 45 -4.05 12.81 4.25
CA ALA A 45 -5.26 12.15 3.76
C ALA A 45 -5.08 11.78 2.28
N PRO A 46 -5.71 10.70 1.80
CA PRO A 46 -5.79 10.42 0.37
C PRO A 46 -6.39 11.60 -0.39
N LEU A 47 -5.90 11.84 -1.61
CA LEU A 47 -6.46 12.87 -2.50
C LEU A 47 -7.83 12.44 -3.07
N GLY A 48 -8.04 11.14 -3.24
CA GLY A 48 -9.21 10.54 -3.88
C GLY A 48 -9.08 9.01 -3.90
N GLY A 49 -9.42 8.39 -5.02
CA GLY A 49 -9.22 6.95 -5.23
C GLY A 49 -7.72 6.56 -5.27
N PRO A 50 -7.40 5.26 -5.14
CA PRO A 50 -6.02 4.78 -5.19
C PRO A 50 -5.35 5.09 -6.53
N MET A 51 -4.11 5.60 -6.50
CA MET A 51 -3.25 5.73 -7.68
C MET A 51 -2.14 4.66 -7.69
N VAL A 52 -1.71 4.26 -6.50
CA VAL A 52 -0.74 3.19 -6.25
C VAL A 52 -1.33 2.27 -5.21
N GLU A 53 -1.15 0.98 -5.42
CA GLU A 53 -1.53 -0.09 -4.51
C GLU A 53 -0.29 -0.84 -4.05
N VAL A 54 -0.38 -1.50 -2.90
CA VAL A 54 0.67 -2.40 -2.43
C VAL A 54 0.21 -3.83 -2.72
N ILE A 55 0.82 -4.48 -3.70
CA ILE A 55 0.49 -5.84 -4.14
C ILE A 55 1.24 -6.89 -3.32
N THR A 56 0.70 -8.11 -3.29
CA THR A 56 1.26 -9.25 -2.57
C THR A 56 2.20 -10.05 -3.48
N THR A 57 3.45 -10.21 -3.07
CA THR A 57 4.47 -10.98 -3.80
C THR A 57 5.03 -12.09 -2.93
N ALA A 58 5.19 -13.29 -3.49
CA ALA A 58 5.72 -14.45 -2.77
C ALA A 58 7.22 -14.25 -2.42
N LYS A 59 7.58 -14.41 -1.15
CA LYS A 59 8.96 -14.31 -0.66
C LYS A 59 9.75 -15.60 -0.84
N VAL A 60 9.04 -16.72 -0.89
CA VAL A 60 9.54 -18.09 -1.03
C VAL A 60 8.61 -18.85 -1.97
N ASP A 61 8.98 -20.07 -2.37
CA ASP A 61 8.05 -20.95 -3.06
C ASP A 61 6.92 -21.35 -2.12
N LEU A 62 5.68 -21.15 -2.58
CA LEU A 62 4.46 -21.45 -1.85
C LEU A 62 3.70 -22.58 -2.53
N LYS A 63 3.04 -23.40 -1.72
CA LYS A 63 2.30 -24.58 -2.14
C LYS A 63 0.80 -24.37 -2.03
N ALA A 64 0.06 -24.99 -2.95
CA ALA A 64 -1.39 -25.05 -2.89
C ALA A 64 -1.87 -25.52 -1.51
N GLY A 65 -2.94 -24.90 -1.01
CA GLY A 65 -3.53 -25.18 0.30
C GLY A 65 -2.87 -24.46 1.48
N GLN A 66 -1.69 -23.86 1.33
CA GLN A 66 -1.09 -23.04 2.38
C GLN A 66 -1.91 -21.76 2.61
N VAL A 67 -1.94 -21.30 3.86
CA VAL A 67 -2.59 -20.05 4.27
C VAL A 67 -1.52 -18.99 4.39
N LEU A 68 -1.69 -17.87 3.68
CA LEU A 68 -0.76 -16.75 3.73
C LEU A 68 -0.68 -16.17 5.15
N ASP A 69 0.54 -15.99 5.63
CA ASP A 69 0.83 -15.36 6.92
C ASP A 69 0.63 -13.83 6.86
N GLY A 70 0.87 -13.17 7.99
CA GLY A 70 0.68 -11.72 8.12
C GLY A 70 1.80 -10.88 7.54
N ILE A 71 1.59 -9.56 7.51
CA ILE A 71 2.60 -8.59 7.10
C ILE A 71 3.82 -8.68 8.05
N GLY A 72 5.02 -8.79 7.47
CA GLY A 72 6.28 -8.88 8.22
C GLY A 72 6.73 -10.29 8.56
N PHE A 73 5.95 -11.32 8.22
CA PHE A 73 6.32 -12.73 8.39
C PHE A 73 7.12 -13.27 7.19
N TYR A 74 6.95 -14.53 6.81
CA TYR A 74 7.90 -15.28 6.00
C TYR A 74 7.40 -15.59 4.59
N MET A 75 6.08 -15.60 4.32
CA MET A 75 5.57 -16.06 3.04
C MET A 75 5.51 -14.96 1.97
N THR A 76 5.27 -13.71 2.35
CA THR A 76 5.02 -12.63 1.38
C THR A 76 5.74 -11.32 1.71
N TYR A 77 5.88 -10.45 0.69
CA TYR A 77 6.29 -9.05 0.82
C TYR A 77 5.44 -8.16 -0.09
N GLY A 78 5.38 -6.87 0.26
CA GLY A 78 4.63 -5.88 -0.51
C GLY A 78 5.49 -5.17 -1.56
N GLN A 79 4.91 -4.89 -2.72
CA GLN A 79 5.50 -4.05 -3.76
C GLN A 79 4.49 -2.99 -4.23
N CYS A 80 4.96 -1.79 -4.58
CA CYS A 80 4.09 -0.77 -5.17
C CYS A 80 3.79 -1.11 -6.63
N GLU A 81 2.52 -1.02 -7.02
CA GLU A 81 2.06 -1.11 -8.40
C GLU A 81 1.02 -0.04 -8.69
N ASN A 82 0.94 0.42 -9.93
CA ASN A 82 -0.08 1.35 -10.39
C ASN A 82 -1.47 0.73 -10.21
N ALA A 83 -2.40 1.51 -9.67
CA ALA A 83 -3.75 1.03 -9.38
C ALA A 83 -4.45 0.47 -10.63
N GLU A 84 -4.21 1.05 -11.81
CA GLU A 84 -4.77 0.54 -13.08
C GLU A 84 -4.32 -0.88 -13.42
N ILE A 85 -3.05 -1.22 -13.16
CA ILE A 85 -2.50 -2.58 -13.38
C ILE A 85 -3.10 -3.54 -12.36
N VAL A 86 -3.16 -3.14 -11.09
CA VAL A 86 -3.79 -3.94 -10.02
C VAL A 86 -5.24 -4.30 -10.36
N GLN A 87 -5.98 -3.35 -10.95
CA GLN A 87 -7.36 -3.58 -11.38
C GLN A 87 -7.44 -4.48 -12.61
N ALA A 88 -6.61 -4.24 -13.64
CA ALA A 88 -6.62 -5.00 -14.88
C ALA A 88 -6.21 -6.47 -14.68
N GLU A 89 -5.25 -6.71 -13.79
CA GLU A 89 -4.69 -8.05 -13.54
C GLU A 89 -5.30 -8.73 -12.30
N HIS A 90 -6.22 -8.08 -11.61
CA HIS A 90 -6.84 -8.55 -10.37
C HIS A 90 -5.80 -8.96 -9.31
N LEU A 91 -4.76 -8.15 -9.15
CA LEU A 91 -3.68 -8.42 -8.20
C LEU A 91 -4.20 -8.34 -6.75
N LEU A 92 -3.72 -9.23 -5.88
CA LEU A 92 -4.14 -9.30 -4.48
C LEU A 92 -3.41 -8.21 -3.67
N PRO A 93 -4.10 -7.22 -3.08
CA PRO A 93 -3.46 -6.23 -2.23
C PRO A 93 -2.89 -6.85 -0.95
N MET A 94 -1.69 -6.45 -0.55
CA MET A 94 -0.98 -6.98 0.63
C MET A 94 -1.82 -6.85 1.91
N GLY A 95 -2.56 -5.75 2.05
CA GLY A 95 -3.42 -5.50 3.22
C GLY A 95 -4.63 -6.44 3.36
N VAL A 96 -4.97 -7.21 2.32
CA VAL A 96 -6.06 -8.21 2.37
C VAL A 96 -5.56 -9.65 2.29
N ALA A 97 -4.26 -9.87 2.07
CA ALA A 97 -3.72 -11.19 1.78
C ALA A 97 -3.67 -12.13 3.00
N GLU A 98 -3.52 -11.59 4.21
CA GLU A 98 -3.38 -12.39 5.44
C GLU A 98 -4.58 -13.32 5.65
N GLY A 99 -4.34 -14.62 5.77
CA GLY A 99 -5.38 -15.61 5.95
C GLY A 99 -6.00 -16.15 4.65
N CYS A 100 -5.66 -15.58 3.48
CA CYS A 100 -6.04 -16.17 2.20
C CYS A 100 -5.35 -17.52 1.99
N ARG A 101 -6.09 -18.49 1.44
CA ARG A 101 -5.55 -19.84 1.16
C ARG A 101 -5.19 -19.96 -0.30
N LEU A 102 -3.99 -20.44 -0.61
CA LEU A 102 -3.56 -20.64 -1.99
C LEU A 102 -4.34 -21.77 -2.69
N THR A 103 -4.79 -21.51 -3.92
CA THR A 103 -5.47 -22.49 -4.78
C THR A 103 -4.50 -23.27 -5.66
N ARG A 104 -3.28 -22.75 -5.85
CA ARG A 104 -2.22 -23.37 -6.66
C ARG A 104 -0.83 -23.05 -6.08
N ASP A 105 0.18 -23.76 -6.58
CA ASP A 105 1.58 -23.43 -6.30
C ASP A 105 1.95 -22.07 -6.91
N ILE A 106 2.76 -21.31 -6.16
CA ILE A 106 3.28 -19.98 -6.53
C ILE A 106 4.79 -20.00 -6.30
N LEU A 107 5.57 -19.66 -7.31
CA LEU A 107 7.03 -19.58 -7.14
C LEU A 107 7.43 -18.30 -6.41
N LYS A 108 8.60 -18.32 -5.79
CA LYS A 108 9.23 -17.13 -5.24
C LYS A 108 9.26 -16.00 -6.27
N ASP A 109 9.02 -14.78 -5.79
CA ASP A 109 8.97 -13.53 -6.54
C ASP A 109 7.83 -13.44 -7.57
N GLN A 110 6.88 -14.39 -7.57
CA GLN A 110 5.63 -14.23 -8.30
C GLN A 110 4.64 -13.37 -7.52
N VAL A 111 3.98 -12.46 -8.24
CA VAL A 111 2.85 -11.68 -7.73
C VAL A 111 1.63 -12.57 -7.60
N ILE A 112 0.92 -12.44 -6.48
CA ILE A 112 -0.29 -13.19 -6.16
C ILE A 112 -1.50 -12.36 -6.59
N SER A 113 -2.39 -12.97 -7.34
CA SER A 113 -3.69 -12.40 -7.75
C SER A 113 -4.83 -13.01 -6.96
N TYR A 114 -6.02 -12.41 -7.03
CA TYR A 114 -7.23 -13.01 -6.45
C TYR A 114 -7.57 -14.39 -7.04
N ARG A 115 -7.07 -14.73 -8.24
CA ARG A 115 -7.27 -16.05 -8.86
C ARG A 115 -6.46 -17.16 -8.19
N ASP A 116 -5.44 -16.77 -7.44
CA ASP A 116 -4.50 -17.68 -6.81
C ASP A 116 -4.90 -18.03 -5.37
N VAL A 117 -6.00 -17.44 -4.87
CA VAL A 117 -6.40 -17.57 -3.48
C VAL A 117 -7.91 -17.78 -3.29
N GLU A 118 -8.25 -18.50 -2.23
CA GLU A 118 -9.57 -18.47 -1.60
C GLU A 118 -9.53 -17.44 -0.47
N VAL A 119 -10.43 -16.45 -0.57
CA VAL A 119 -10.55 -15.38 0.42
C VAL A 119 -11.47 -15.86 1.56
N PRO A 120 -11.05 -15.73 2.85
CA PRO A 120 -11.90 -16.08 3.97
C PRO A 120 -13.15 -15.20 4.03
N GLY A 121 -14.32 -15.82 4.20
CA GLY A 121 -15.58 -15.10 4.32
C GLY A 121 -15.65 -14.23 5.59
N GLY A 122 -16.35 -13.10 5.49
CA GLY A 122 -16.77 -12.30 6.64
C GLY A 122 -15.74 -11.33 7.22
N ARG A 123 -14.56 -11.15 6.60
CA ARG A 123 -13.58 -10.19 7.10
C ARG A 123 -14.02 -8.76 6.79
N LEU A 124 -13.87 -7.87 7.78
CA LEU A 124 -14.18 -6.44 7.64
C LEU A 124 -13.40 -5.78 6.49
N VAL A 125 -12.13 -6.16 6.33
CA VAL A 125 -11.25 -5.58 5.32
C VAL A 125 -11.76 -5.83 3.90
N ASP A 126 -12.30 -7.01 3.61
CA ASP A 126 -12.86 -7.35 2.30
C ASP A 126 -14.12 -6.54 2.00
N ARG A 127 -14.99 -6.37 3.01
CA ARG A 127 -16.18 -5.54 2.88
C ARG A 127 -15.81 -4.08 2.60
N LEU A 128 -14.91 -3.50 3.39
CA LEU A 128 -14.47 -2.10 3.20
C LEU A 128 -13.74 -1.91 1.87
N ARG A 129 -13.00 -2.91 1.41
CA ARG A 129 -12.35 -2.89 0.09
C ARG A 129 -13.37 -2.89 -1.04
N ALA A 130 -14.41 -3.71 -0.94
CA ALA A 130 -15.53 -3.70 -1.89
C ALA A 130 -16.26 -2.35 -1.88
N GLU A 131 -16.57 -1.78 -0.70
CA GLU A 131 -17.17 -0.46 -0.58
C GLU A 131 -16.29 0.65 -1.18
N GLN A 132 -14.98 0.59 -0.96
CA GLN A 132 -14.01 1.51 -1.56
C GLN A 132 -14.02 1.40 -3.10
N ALA A 133 -14.06 0.18 -3.62
CA ALA A 133 -14.10 -0.05 -5.06
C ALA A 133 -15.38 0.49 -5.70
N VAL A 134 -16.55 0.25 -5.08
CA VAL A 134 -17.82 0.86 -5.49
C VAL A 134 -17.74 2.39 -5.45
N ARG A 135 -17.17 2.96 -4.39
CA ARG A 135 -17.08 4.43 -4.22
C ARG A 135 -16.22 5.10 -5.28
N PHE A 136 -15.16 4.44 -5.75
CA PHE A 136 -14.21 5.02 -6.71
C PHE A 136 -14.34 4.43 -8.13
N GLY A 137 -15.33 3.58 -8.38
CA GLY A 137 -15.57 2.97 -9.69
C GLY A 137 -14.46 2.00 -10.11
N THR A 138 -13.79 1.35 -9.16
CA THR A 138 -12.80 0.31 -9.43
C THR A 138 -13.44 -1.08 -9.34
N LEU A 139 -12.84 -2.10 -9.98
CA LEU A 139 -13.42 -3.44 -9.99
C LEU A 139 -13.36 -4.04 -8.58
N VAL A 140 -14.49 -4.61 -8.15
CA VAL A 140 -14.55 -5.45 -6.94
C VAL A 140 -14.13 -6.85 -7.37
N ALA A 141 -13.09 -7.41 -6.75
CA ALA A 141 -12.80 -8.83 -6.89
C ALA A 141 -13.92 -9.61 -6.17
N ALA A 142 -14.70 -10.37 -6.95
CA ALA A 142 -15.70 -11.32 -6.45
C ALA A 142 -15.04 -12.63 -6.02
#